data_AF-A0A261FCJ8-F1
#
_entry.id   AF-A0A261FCJ8-F1
#
_cell.length_a   1.000
_cell.length_b   1.000
_cell.length_c   1.000
_cell.angle_alpha   90.00
_cell.angle_beta   90.00
_cell.angle_gamma   90.00
#
_symmetry.space_group_name_H-M   'P 1'
#
loop_
_entity.id
_entity.type
_entity.pdbx_description
1 polymer ?
#
loop_
_entity_poly.entity_id
_entity_poly.type
_entity_poly.pdbx_seq_one_letter_code
_entity_poly.pdbx_strand_id
1 'polypeptide(L)'
;MVARSFPNLSEYQIDKEEICINDTHGKRVLTTSQQEKYPLMSVMNALVARDFGEIGVHIIQCKTNWKDNAQAPMLWDAVYHMKNNTDSPLNLTVGKNNYSVQHAKANTYSFVTVPTGNMNDLKPTSAPVVRLSHLSGGVYWGHKSQEGIASSIKEMLDSTLSDGSDRSTIDTMDEILQPSLSTTYKYFQFPA
;
A
#
# COMPACT_ATOMS: atom_id res chain seq x y z
N MET A 1 -4.72 -3.00 -7.37
CA MET A 1 -4.22 -1.67 -6.97
C MET A 1 -2.93 -1.88 -6.20
N VAL A 2 -1.95 -1.00 -6.35
CA VAL A 2 -0.68 -1.09 -5.60
C VAL A 2 -0.50 0.24 -4.88
N ALA A 3 -0.49 0.20 -3.56
CA ALA A 3 -0.14 1.33 -2.72
C ALA A 3 1.34 1.22 -2.36
N ARG A 4 2.02 2.37 -2.33
CA ARG A 4 3.44 2.47 -2.01
C ARG A 4 3.60 3.53 -0.93
N SER A 5 4.27 3.19 0.16
CA SER A 5 4.70 4.13 1.18
C SER A 5 6.15 4.53 0.90
N PHE A 6 6.42 5.83 0.93
CA PHE A 6 7.77 6.38 0.79
C PHE A 6 8.23 6.89 2.15
N PRO A 7 9.55 6.91 2.40
CA PRO A 7 10.07 7.45 3.65
C PRO A 7 9.87 8.97 3.72
N ASN A 8 9.82 9.47 4.94
CA ASN A 8 9.63 10.89 5.25
C ASN A 8 10.95 11.68 5.09
N LEU A 9 11.55 11.65 3.90
CA LEU A 9 12.80 12.36 3.57
C LEU A 9 12.52 13.63 2.77
N SER A 10 13.41 14.62 2.89
CA SER A 10 13.27 15.91 2.23
C SER A 10 13.13 15.79 0.71
N GLU A 11 13.78 14.82 0.07
CA GLU A 11 13.72 14.64 -1.39
C GLU A 11 12.33 14.22 -1.89
N TYR A 12 11.46 13.72 -1.01
CA TYR A 12 10.06 13.39 -1.33
C TYR A 12 9.09 14.54 -1.04
N GLN A 13 9.57 15.65 -0.45
CA GLN A 13 8.76 16.81 -0.06
C GLN A 13 9.07 18.08 -0.87
N ILE A 14 10.13 18.06 -1.68
CA ILE A 14 10.55 19.18 -2.53
C ILE A 14 10.02 19.05 -3.96
N ASP A 15 10.19 20.11 -4.75
CA ASP A 15 9.88 20.07 -6.18
C ASP A 15 10.76 19.03 -6.89
N LYS A 16 10.16 18.28 -7.83
CA LYS A 16 10.84 17.27 -8.65
C LYS A 16 12.08 17.82 -9.38
N GLU A 17 12.10 19.11 -9.72
CA GLU A 17 13.20 19.75 -10.44
C GLU A 17 14.43 19.97 -9.54
N GLU A 18 14.21 20.09 -8.23
CA GLU A 18 15.25 20.34 -7.22
C GLU A 18 15.90 19.05 -6.69
N ILE A 19 15.35 17.87 -7.03
CA ILE A 19 15.85 16.57 -6.56
C ILE A 19 17.27 16.35 -7.10
N CYS A 20 18.25 16.24 -6.19
CA CYS A 20 19.63 15.95 -6.54
C CYS A 20 20.01 14.54 -6.11
N ILE A 21 19.97 13.57 -7.04
CA ILE A 21 20.27 12.17 -6.74
C ILE A 21 21.30 11.55 -7.69
N ASN A 22 22.07 10.61 -7.15
CA ASN A 22 23.01 9.77 -7.90
C ASN A 22 22.38 8.42 -8.22
N ASP A 23 22.60 7.93 -9.42
CA ASP A 23 22.26 6.56 -9.82
C ASP A 23 23.11 5.54 -9.02
N THR A 24 22.71 4.27 -9.08
CA THR A 24 23.40 3.08 -8.58
C THR A 24 24.90 3.00 -8.93
N HIS A 25 25.32 3.68 -9.99
CA HIS A 25 26.71 3.78 -10.44
C HIS A 25 27.44 5.06 -9.99
N GLY A 26 26.86 5.84 -9.07
CA GLY A 26 27.45 7.09 -8.56
C GLY A 26 27.38 8.27 -9.53
N LYS A 27 26.70 8.13 -10.67
CA LYS A 27 26.51 9.21 -11.65
C LYS A 27 25.29 10.05 -11.28
N ARG A 28 25.45 11.37 -11.25
CA ARG A 28 24.33 12.30 -11.01
C ARG A 28 23.26 12.14 -12.10
N VAL A 29 22.02 11.90 -11.69
CA VAL A 29 20.85 11.93 -12.58
C VAL A 29 20.53 13.39 -12.85
N LEU A 30 20.53 13.79 -14.13
CA LEU A 30 20.21 15.17 -14.52
C LEU A 30 18.70 15.36 -14.43
N THR A 31 18.23 16.17 -13.47
CA THR A 31 16.81 16.56 -13.36
C THR A 31 16.44 17.66 -14.35
N THR A 32 17.39 18.55 -14.66
CA THR A 32 17.27 19.53 -15.74
C THR A 32 17.56 18.85 -17.06
N SER A 33 16.50 18.53 -17.80
CA SER A 33 16.65 18.03 -19.15
C SER A 33 16.95 19.17 -20.11
N GLN A 34 17.96 19.01 -20.96
CA GLN A 34 18.12 19.81 -22.19
C GLN A 34 17.01 19.50 -23.22
N GLN A 35 16.08 18.59 -22.90
CA GLN A 35 14.88 18.25 -23.66
C GLN A 35 13.63 18.56 -22.84
N GLU A 36 12.50 18.85 -23.48
CA GLU A 36 11.24 19.27 -22.84
C GLU A 36 10.62 18.28 -21.83
N LYS A 37 11.24 17.13 -21.57
CA LYS A 37 10.70 16.04 -20.74
C LYS A 37 11.62 15.69 -19.57
N TYR A 38 11.06 15.79 -18.36
CA TYR A 38 11.69 15.37 -17.12
C TYR A 38 11.93 13.84 -17.10
N PRO A 39 13.15 13.36 -16.77
CA PRO A 39 13.48 11.93 -16.77
C PRO A 39 13.00 11.23 -15.49
N LEU A 40 11.67 11.18 -15.32
CA LEU A 40 10.99 10.65 -14.14
C LEU A 40 11.46 9.25 -13.75
N MET A 41 11.57 8.34 -14.72
CA MET A 41 11.91 6.94 -14.45
C MET A 41 13.34 6.80 -13.91
N SER A 42 14.29 7.59 -14.41
CA SER A 42 15.69 7.56 -13.94
C SER A 42 15.81 8.08 -12.51
N VAL A 43 15.11 9.18 -12.20
CA VAL A 43 15.09 9.75 -10.85
C VAL A 43 14.40 8.80 -9.87
N MET A 44 13.24 8.25 -10.26
CA MET A 44 12.54 7.26 -9.44
C MET A 44 13.37 6.00 -9.19
N ASN A 45 14.05 5.48 -10.20
CA ASN A 45 14.90 4.30 -10.03
C ASN A 45 16.06 4.57 -9.07
N ALA A 46 16.67 5.76 -9.13
CA ALA A 46 17.73 6.14 -8.21
C ALA A 46 17.22 6.30 -6.76
N LEU A 47 16.06 6.92 -6.58
CA LEU A 47 15.42 7.08 -5.26
C LEU A 47 15.04 5.71 -4.66
N VAL A 48 14.37 4.87 -5.45
CA VAL A 48 13.96 3.53 -5.02
C VAL A 48 15.16 2.64 -4.75
N ALA A 49 16.24 2.74 -5.52
CA ALA A 49 17.47 1.98 -5.29
C ALA A 49 18.16 2.36 -3.97
N ARG A 50 18.21 3.66 -3.67
CA ARG A 50 18.80 4.19 -2.43
C ARG A 50 17.99 3.78 -1.20
N ASP A 51 16.67 3.99 -1.26
CA ASP A 51 15.79 3.93 -0.10
C ASP A 51 14.90 2.67 -0.08
N PHE A 52 15.26 1.63 -0.85
CA PHE A 52 14.44 0.42 -1.00
C PHE A 52 14.04 -0.19 0.36
N GLY A 53 14.95 -0.15 1.33
CA GLY A 53 14.74 -0.68 2.68
C GLY A 53 13.71 0.07 3.51
N GLU A 54 13.37 1.30 3.12
CA GLU A 54 12.41 2.14 3.84
C GLU A 54 11.07 2.28 3.11
N ILE A 55 10.98 1.75 1.88
CA ILE A 55 9.75 1.74 1.09
C ILE A 55 8.88 0.56 1.51
N GLY A 56 7.58 0.81 1.68
CA GLY A 56 6.58 -0.25 1.84
C GLY A 56 5.81 -0.48 0.54
N VAL A 57 5.52 -1.74 0.23
CA VAL A 57 4.76 -2.16 -0.95
C VAL A 57 3.50 -2.89 -0.51
N HIS A 58 2.34 -2.28 -0.73
CA HIS A 58 1.05 -2.84 -0.33
C HIS A 58 0.23 -3.18 -1.58
N ILE A 59 0.00 -4.46 -1.80
CA ILE A 59 -0.81 -4.95 -2.92
C ILE A 59 -2.25 -5.06 -2.43
N ILE A 60 -3.15 -4.34 -3.10
CA ILE A 60 -4.57 -4.35 -2.77
C ILE A 60 -5.33 -4.94 -3.94
N GLN A 61 -5.84 -6.16 -3.74
CA GLN A 61 -6.68 -6.84 -4.71
C GLN A 61 -8.15 -6.51 -4.47
N CYS A 62 -8.80 -5.91 -5.46
CA CYS A 62 -10.21 -5.57 -5.39
C CYS A 62 -11.05 -6.57 -6.21
N LYS A 63 -12.08 -7.16 -5.62
CA LYS A 63 -13.01 -8.09 -6.32
C LYS A 63 -14.45 -7.90 -5.86
N THR A 64 -15.41 -8.17 -6.75
CA THR A 64 -16.86 -8.03 -6.48
C THR A 64 -17.53 -9.31 -5.94
N ASN A 65 -16.79 -10.41 -5.85
CA ASN A 65 -17.28 -11.69 -5.31
C ASN A 65 -16.18 -12.32 -4.44
N TRP A 66 -16.54 -12.70 -3.22
CA TRP A 66 -15.65 -13.30 -2.25
C TRP A 66 -15.42 -14.80 -2.53
N LYS A 67 -16.48 -15.55 -2.86
CA LYS A 67 -16.52 -17.02 -2.82
C LYS A 67 -15.53 -17.69 -3.81
N ASP A 68 -15.43 -17.16 -5.02
CA ASP A 68 -14.64 -17.76 -6.10
C ASP A 68 -13.23 -17.15 -6.24
N ASN A 69 -12.97 -16.04 -5.56
CA ASN A 69 -11.72 -15.30 -5.70
C ASN A 69 -10.75 -15.51 -4.54
N ALA A 70 -11.03 -16.37 -3.56
CA ALA A 70 -10.17 -16.54 -2.38
C ALA A 70 -8.85 -17.29 -2.67
N GLN A 71 -8.79 -18.12 -3.72
CA GLN A 71 -7.61 -18.96 -4.01
C GLN A 71 -6.41 -18.18 -4.57
N ALA A 72 -6.64 -17.20 -5.45
CA ALA A 72 -5.58 -16.39 -6.03
C ALA A 72 -4.87 -15.48 -5.00
N PRO A 73 -5.57 -14.76 -4.09
CA PRO A 73 -4.98 -14.05 -2.97
C PRO A 73 -4.11 -14.94 -2.09
N MET A 74 -4.54 -16.16 -1.76
CA MET A 74 -3.75 -17.08 -0.93
C MET A 74 -2.41 -17.45 -1.57
N LEU A 75 -2.39 -17.70 -2.88
CA LEU A 75 -1.16 -18.00 -3.59
C LEU A 75 -0.20 -16.80 -3.56
N TRP A 76 -0.71 -15.61 -3.86
CA TRP A 76 0.13 -14.40 -3.87
C TRP A 76 0.60 -14.03 -2.48
N ASP A 77 -0.25 -14.15 -1.47
CA ASP A 77 0.12 -13.92 -0.09
C ASP A 77 1.24 -14.87 0.34
N ALA A 78 1.18 -16.16 0.00
CA ALA A 78 2.27 -17.09 0.24
C ALA A 78 3.59 -16.69 -0.46
N VAL A 79 3.52 -16.13 -1.67
CA VAL A 79 4.70 -15.63 -2.42
C VAL A 79 5.30 -14.37 -1.79
N TYR A 80 4.48 -13.51 -1.17
CA TYR A 80 4.93 -12.25 -0.55
C TYR A 80 5.19 -12.36 0.97
N HIS A 81 4.64 -13.37 1.66
CA HIS A 81 4.85 -13.68 3.10
C HIS A 81 6.18 -14.34 3.43
N MET A 82 7.01 -14.59 2.42
CA MET A 82 8.28 -15.29 2.58
C MET A 82 9.34 -14.40 3.26
N LYS A 83 8.96 -13.62 4.28
CA LYS A 83 9.83 -12.64 4.94
C LYS A 83 10.81 -13.29 5.92
N ASN A 84 10.59 -14.54 6.34
CA ASN A 84 11.56 -15.29 7.15
C ASN A 84 11.52 -16.79 6.81
N ASN A 85 12.68 -17.35 6.48
CA ASN A 85 12.93 -18.75 6.16
C ASN A 85 12.73 -19.70 7.37
N THR A 86 11.59 -19.66 8.05
CA THR A 86 11.34 -20.57 9.18
C THR A 86 10.02 -21.33 9.07
N ASP A 87 8.96 -20.76 8.47
CA ASP A 87 7.63 -21.40 8.46
C ASP A 87 6.97 -21.56 7.08
N SER A 88 7.67 -21.28 5.97
CA SER A 88 7.11 -21.51 4.63
C SER A 88 7.64 -22.80 3.99
N PRO A 89 6.78 -23.73 3.55
CA PRO A 89 7.18 -24.99 2.92
C PRO A 89 7.73 -24.82 1.49
N LEU A 90 7.69 -23.61 0.93
CA LEU A 90 8.23 -23.29 -0.39
C LEU A 90 9.52 -22.48 -0.23
N ASN A 91 10.66 -22.97 -0.73
CA ASN A 91 11.92 -22.24 -0.80
C ASN A 91 11.93 -21.33 -2.05
N LEU A 92 11.00 -20.37 -2.13
CA LEU A 92 10.90 -19.44 -3.25
C LEU A 92 11.45 -18.06 -2.87
N THR A 93 12.36 -17.54 -3.67
CA THR A 93 12.90 -16.17 -3.51
C THR A 93 12.36 -15.29 -4.62
N VAL A 94 11.71 -14.18 -4.26
CA VAL A 94 11.21 -13.20 -5.23
C VAL A 94 12.07 -11.94 -5.17
N GLY A 95 12.92 -11.78 -6.20
CA GLY A 95 13.81 -10.65 -6.32
C GLY A 95 14.61 -10.67 -7.60
N LYS A 96 15.15 -9.50 -7.98
CA LYS A 96 16.05 -9.35 -9.13
C LYS A 96 17.10 -8.29 -8.80
N ASN A 97 18.34 -8.49 -9.27
CA ASN A 97 19.44 -7.54 -9.11
C ASN A 97 19.70 -7.12 -7.65
N ASN A 98 19.76 -8.09 -6.72
CA ASN A 98 19.92 -7.88 -5.27
C ASN A 98 18.77 -7.16 -4.54
N TYR A 99 17.69 -6.80 -5.24
CA TYR A 99 16.45 -6.33 -4.62
C TYR A 99 15.51 -7.52 -4.45
N SER A 100 15.24 -7.89 -3.20
CA SER A 100 14.22 -8.86 -2.81
C SER A 100 13.07 -8.10 -2.19
N VAL A 101 11.82 -8.50 -2.46
CA VAL A 101 10.67 -7.90 -1.77
C VAL A 101 10.83 -7.97 -0.25
N GLN A 102 11.49 -9.03 0.26
CA GLN A 102 11.79 -9.21 1.68
C GLN A 102 12.59 -8.07 2.32
N HIS A 103 13.38 -7.34 1.52
CA HIS A 103 14.20 -6.22 2.01
C HIS A 103 13.43 -4.90 2.10
N ALA A 104 12.19 -4.83 1.58
CA ALA A 104 11.34 -3.67 1.76
C ALA A 104 10.82 -3.56 3.20
N LYS A 105 10.54 -2.33 3.65
CA LYS A 105 10.08 -2.02 5.02
C LYS A 105 8.86 -2.86 5.39
N ALA A 106 7.85 -2.83 4.52
CA ALA A 106 6.64 -3.63 4.61
C ALA A 106 6.28 -4.21 3.24
N ASN A 107 5.73 -5.42 3.25
CA ASN A 107 5.04 -5.96 2.09
C ASN A 107 3.75 -6.60 2.57
N THR A 108 2.61 -6.10 2.09
CA THR A 108 1.32 -6.65 2.48
C THR A 108 0.47 -6.96 1.27
N TYR A 109 -0.33 -8.02 1.38
CA TYR A 109 -1.35 -8.38 0.41
C TYR A 109 -2.72 -8.26 1.05
N SER A 110 -3.50 -7.29 0.63
CA SER A 110 -4.84 -7.02 1.14
C SER A 110 -5.90 -7.46 0.13
N PHE A 111 -6.98 -8.04 0.62
CA PHE A 111 -8.14 -8.36 -0.20
C PHE A 111 -9.31 -7.44 0.15
N VAL A 112 -9.73 -6.64 -0.82
CA VAL A 112 -10.87 -5.74 -0.69
C VAL A 112 -12.01 -6.28 -1.54
N THR A 113 -13.18 -6.45 -0.93
CA THR A 113 -14.35 -6.93 -1.67
C THR A 113 -15.61 -6.14 -1.38
N VAL A 114 -16.48 -6.05 -2.39
CA VAL A 114 -17.86 -5.60 -2.20
C VAL A 114 -18.71 -6.86 -2.35
N PRO A 115 -19.16 -7.49 -1.24
CA PRO A 115 -19.93 -8.72 -1.32
C PRO A 115 -21.26 -8.44 -2.02
N THR A 116 -21.39 -8.91 -3.26
CA THR A 116 -22.63 -8.78 -4.05
C THR A 116 -23.67 -9.87 -3.72
N GLY A 117 -23.34 -10.81 -2.83
CA GLY A 117 -24.23 -11.87 -2.33
C GLY A 117 -24.83 -11.57 -0.95
N ASN A 118 -25.64 -12.49 -0.43
CA ASN A 118 -26.25 -12.35 0.90
C ASN A 118 -25.18 -12.48 2.00
N MET A 119 -24.89 -11.38 2.68
CA MET A 119 -23.85 -11.32 3.71
C MET A 119 -24.15 -12.22 4.92
N ASN A 120 -25.43 -12.52 5.17
CA ASN A 120 -25.84 -13.42 6.25
C ASN A 120 -25.35 -14.87 6.07
N ASP A 121 -24.93 -15.23 4.85
CA ASP A 121 -24.41 -16.57 4.54
C ASP A 121 -22.90 -16.69 4.88
N LEU A 122 -22.22 -15.56 5.12
CA LEU A 122 -20.83 -15.54 5.54
C LEU A 122 -20.76 -15.70 7.06
N LYS A 123 -20.10 -16.77 7.50
CA LYS A 123 -19.77 -17.03 8.89
C LYS A 123 -18.26 -17.02 9.05
N PRO A 124 -17.73 -16.79 10.26
CA PRO A 124 -16.30 -16.92 10.51
C PRO A 124 -15.72 -18.28 10.08
N THR A 125 -16.55 -19.34 10.12
CA THR A 125 -16.19 -20.70 9.70
C THR A 125 -16.32 -20.95 8.20
N SER A 126 -16.85 -20.00 7.42
CA SER A 126 -17.04 -20.18 5.99
C SER A 126 -15.67 -20.29 5.30
N ALA A 127 -15.50 -21.28 4.42
CA ALA A 127 -14.26 -21.50 3.69
C ALA A 127 -13.63 -20.24 3.06
N PRO A 128 -14.36 -19.33 2.38
CA PRO A 128 -13.77 -18.11 1.84
C PRO A 128 -13.23 -17.14 2.91
N VAL A 129 -13.78 -17.17 4.13
CA VAL A 129 -13.34 -16.35 5.27
C VAL A 129 -12.04 -16.90 5.85
N VAL A 130 -12.03 -18.19 6.21
CA VAL A 130 -10.85 -18.89 6.75
C VAL A 130 -9.66 -18.84 5.79
N ARG A 131 -9.92 -18.90 4.49
CA ARG A 131 -8.86 -18.81 3.47
C ARG A 131 -8.16 -17.45 3.44
N LEU A 132 -8.92 -16.39 3.68
CA LEU A 132 -8.42 -15.01 3.55
C LEU A 132 -8.05 -14.39 4.90
N SER A 133 -8.40 -15.02 6.03
CA SER A 133 -8.04 -14.55 7.37
C SER A 133 -6.52 -14.53 7.62
N HIS A 134 -5.74 -15.24 6.81
CA HIS A 134 -4.28 -15.29 6.91
C HIS A 134 -3.55 -14.22 6.07
N LEU A 135 -4.29 -13.40 5.30
CA LEU A 135 -3.67 -12.37 4.47
C LEU A 135 -2.93 -11.32 5.30
N SER A 136 -1.69 -11.00 4.91
CA SER A 136 -0.83 -10.03 5.62
C SER A 136 -1.45 -8.65 5.70
N GLY A 137 -2.10 -8.24 4.61
CA GLY A 137 -2.74 -6.94 4.52
C GLY A 137 -4.16 -6.93 5.06
N GLY A 138 -4.70 -8.09 5.45
CA GLY A 138 -6.06 -8.23 5.95
C GLY A 138 -7.14 -8.28 4.85
N VAL A 139 -8.37 -8.46 5.32
CA VAL A 139 -9.57 -8.55 4.48
C VAL A 139 -10.50 -7.40 4.79
N TYR A 140 -10.88 -6.65 3.76
CA TYR A 140 -11.74 -5.50 3.90
C TYR A 140 -12.93 -5.52 2.96
N TRP A 141 -13.99 -4.80 3.36
CA TRP A 141 -15.17 -4.61 2.54
C TRP A 141 -15.83 -3.24 2.70
N GLY A 142 -16.79 -2.96 1.82
CA GLY A 142 -17.55 -1.71 1.82
C GLY A 142 -18.58 -1.56 2.95
N HIS A 143 -18.66 -2.50 3.88
CA HIS A 143 -19.62 -2.49 4.99
C HIS A 143 -18.93 -2.21 6.33
N LYS A 144 -19.72 -2.15 7.41
CA LYS A 144 -19.19 -2.11 8.78
C LYS A 144 -18.40 -3.39 9.05
N SER A 145 -17.36 -3.29 9.86
CA SER A 145 -16.52 -4.41 10.27
C SER A 145 -17.38 -5.48 10.94
N GLN A 146 -17.12 -6.74 10.59
CA GLN A 146 -17.73 -7.90 11.23
C GLN A 146 -16.64 -8.81 11.72
N GLU A 147 -16.66 -9.06 13.03
CA GLU A 147 -15.64 -9.84 13.73
C GLU A 147 -15.52 -11.25 13.12
N GLY A 148 -14.28 -11.67 12.89
CA GLY A 148 -13.96 -12.95 12.30
C GLY A 148 -14.34 -13.11 10.82
N ILE A 149 -14.79 -12.04 10.14
CA ILE A 149 -15.16 -12.06 8.72
C ILE A 149 -14.32 -11.08 7.90
N ALA A 150 -14.57 -9.79 8.04
CA ALA A 150 -13.83 -8.73 7.35
C ALA A 150 -13.97 -7.40 8.07
N SER A 151 -12.91 -6.60 8.00
CA SER A 151 -12.90 -5.22 8.48
C SER A 151 -13.52 -4.27 7.45
N SER A 152 -13.96 -3.11 7.91
CA SER A 152 -14.35 -2.02 7.01
C SER A 152 -13.12 -1.52 6.26
N ILE A 153 -13.27 -1.17 4.98
CA ILE A 153 -12.19 -0.57 4.19
C ILE A 153 -11.58 0.69 4.82
N LYS A 154 -12.34 1.36 5.69
CA LYS A 154 -11.85 2.53 6.43
C LYS A 154 -10.73 2.18 7.41
N GLU A 155 -10.77 0.99 8.00
CA GLU A 155 -9.76 0.54 8.97
C GLU A 155 -8.42 0.20 8.30
N MET A 156 -8.43 -0.10 6.99
CA MET A 156 -7.22 -0.41 6.21
C MET A 156 -6.18 0.71 6.25
N LEU A 157 -6.61 1.97 6.39
CA LEU A 157 -5.72 3.12 6.45
C LEU A 157 -4.83 3.07 7.70
N ASP A 158 -5.42 2.70 8.85
CA ASP A 158 -4.72 2.68 10.13
C ASP A 158 -4.04 1.34 10.42
N SER A 159 -4.47 0.25 9.79
CA SER A 159 -3.86 -1.07 9.98
C SER A 159 -2.73 -1.37 8.97
N THR A 160 -3.02 -1.22 7.68
CA THR A 160 -2.14 -1.69 6.60
C THR A 160 -1.22 -0.59 6.09
N LEU A 161 -1.66 0.68 6.12
CA LEU A 161 -0.95 1.82 5.53
C LEU A 161 -0.36 2.77 6.59
N SER A 162 -0.37 2.38 7.86
CA SER A 162 0.14 3.20 8.96
C SER A 162 1.66 3.36 8.97
N ASP A 163 2.38 2.55 8.20
CA ASP A 163 3.84 2.57 8.14
C ASP A 163 4.41 3.65 7.21
N GLY A 164 3.54 4.30 6.42
CA GLY A 164 3.91 5.35 5.48
C GLY A 164 4.00 6.75 6.07
N SER A 165 3.57 6.95 7.31
CA SER A 165 3.67 8.25 7.99
C SER A 165 3.82 8.08 9.49
N ASP A 166 4.58 8.97 10.12
CA ASP A 166 4.75 8.97 11.60
C ASP A 166 3.48 9.43 12.34
N ARG A 167 2.48 9.94 11.60
CA ARG A 167 1.21 10.46 12.12
C ARG A 167 0.05 9.72 11.46
N SER A 168 -1.09 9.60 12.14
CA SER A 168 -2.29 9.02 11.53
C SER A 168 -2.74 9.86 10.33
N THR A 169 -3.27 9.17 9.32
CA THR A 169 -3.88 9.84 8.17
C THR A 169 -5.07 10.70 8.61
N ILE A 170 -5.82 10.26 9.63
CA ILE A 170 -6.98 11.00 10.16
C ILE A 170 -6.52 12.30 10.82
N ASP A 171 -5.52 12.25 11.70
CA ASP A 171 -4.98 13.44 12.36
C ASP A 171 -4.44 14.47 11.35
N THR A 172 -3.76 13.98 10.31
CA THR A 172 -3.22 14.81 9.23
C THR A 172 -4.35 15.47 8.44
N MET A 173 -5.42 14.71 8.15
CA MET A 173 -6.60 15.26 7.48
C MET A 173 -7.28 16.30 8.34
N ASP A 174 -7.48 16.06 9.64
CA ASP A 174 -8.11 17.04 10.54
C ASP A 174 -7.29 18.32 10.66
N GLU A 175 -5.96 18.22 10.78
CA GLU A 175 -5.07 19.37 10.85
C GLU A 175 -5.12 20.24 9.58
N ILE A 176 -5.19 19.61 8.40
CA ILE A 176 -5.23 20.35 7.12
C ILE A 176 -6.64 20.87 6.83
N LEU A 177 -7.67 20.05 7.07
CA LEU A 177 -9.04 20.33 6.71
C LEU A 177 -9.68 21.37 7.64
N GLN A 178 -9.51 21.29 8.97
CA GLN A 178 -10.15 22.23 9.89
C GLN A 178 -9.87 23.71 9.57
N PRO A 179 -8.61 24.16 9.37
CA PRO A 179 -8.34 25.55 9.02
C PRO A 179 -8.72 25.87 7.58
N SER A 180 -8.55 24.92 6.65
CA SER A 180 -8.72 25.16 5.21
C SER A 180 -10.16 25.05 4.72
N LEU A 181 -11.06 24.42 5.47
CA LEU A 181 -12.51 24.32 5.15
C LEU A 181 -13.19 25.69 5.12
N SER A 182 -12.74 26.61 5.97
CA SER A 182 -13.28 27.97 6.06
C SER A 182 -12.73 28.93 4.99
N THR A 183 -11.58 28.62 4.39
CA THR A 183 -10.85 29.51 3.49
C THR A 183 -10.89 29.00 2.05
N THR A 184 -10.06 27.99 1.74
CA THR A 184 -9.82 27.47 0.39
C THR A 184 -10.89 26.48 -0.05
N TYR A 185 -11.47 25.72 0.88
CA TYR A 185 -12.42 24.66 0.57
C TYR A 185 -13.88 25.00 0.91
N LYS A 186 -14.25 26.29 0.77
CA LYS A 186 -15.63 26.76 1.03
C LYS A 186 -16.70 25.99 0.24
N TYR A 187 -16.35 25.42 -0.92
CA TYR A 187 -17.26 24.63 -1.74
C TYR A 187 -17.72 23.31 -1.10
N PHE A 188 -17.05 22.81 -0.06
CA PHE A 188 -17.50 21.65 0.72
C PHE A 188 -18.44 22.01 1.87
N GLN A 189 -18.69 23.30 2.10
CA GLN A 189 -19.71 23.74 3.05
C GLN A 189 -21.08 23.62 2.38
N PHE A 190 -21.83 22.58 2.73
CA PHE A 190 -23.23 22.50 2.32
C PHE A 190 -24.04 23.54 3.10
N PRO A 191 -24.93 24.31 2.44
CA PRO A 191 -25.88 25.16 3.16
C PRO A 191 -26.78 24.26 4.02
N ALA A 192 -26.95 24.68 5.29
CA ALA A 192 -27.78 24.01 6.29
C ALA A 192 -29.27 23.96 5.91
#